data_AF-A0A497EV67-F1
#
_entry.id   AF-A0A497EV67-F1
#
_cell.length_a   1.000
_cell.length_b   1.000
_cell.length_c   1.000
_cell.angle_alpha   90.00
_cell.angle_beta   90.00
_cell.angle_gamma   90.00
#
_symmetry.space_group_name_H-M   'P 1'
#
loop_
_entity.id
_entity.type
_entity.pdbx_description
1 polymer ?
#
loop_
_entity_poly.entity_id
_entity_poly.type
_entity_poly.pdbx_seq_one_letter_code
_entity_poly.pdbx_strand_id
1 'polypeptide(L)' 'MVKGTTSFGRRSRGRTHIRCRRCGRKSYNIRKKYCAACGFGRSSKLRHHV' A
#
# COMPACT_ATOMS: atom_id res chain seq x y z
N MET A 1 4.62 -26.58 7.03
CA MET A 1 4.76 -25.13 6.78
C MET A 1 4.77 -24.43 8.14
N VAL A 2 5.93 -24.05 8.66
CA VAL A 2 6.03 -23.45 10.01
C VAL A 2 5.46 -22.03 9.96
N LYS A 3 4.20 -21.87 10.36
CA LYS A 3 3.55 -20.57 10.52
C LYS A 3 3.92 -20.02 11.90
N GLY A 4 4.51 -18.83 11.97
CA GLY A 4 4.92 -18.23 13.23
C GLY A 4 6.11 -17.29 13.09
N THR A 5 6.83 -17.08 14.19
CA THR A 5 7.89 -16.07 14.31
C THR A 5 8.97 -16.18 13.24
N THR A 6 9.38 -17.41 12.90
CA THR A 6 10.38 -17.70 11.86
C THR A 6 9.98 -17.18 10.47
N SER A 7 8.68 -17.06 10.18
CA SER A 7 8.18 -16.53 8.90
C SER A 7 8.25 -14.99 8.80
N PHE A 8 8.29 -14.26 9.91
CA PHE A 8 8.25 -12.79 9.87
C PHE A 8 9.53 -12.15 9.31
N GLY A 9 10.69 -12.81 9.44
CA GLY A 9 11.96 -12.31 8.88
C GLY A 9 11.92 -12.08 7.36
N ARG A 10 11.01 -12.74 6.65
CA ARG A 10 10.83 -12.56 5.19
C ARG A 10 10.07 -11.29 4.80
N ARG A 11 9.42 -10.58 5.75
CA ARG A 11 8.61 -9.38 5.48
C ARG A 11 9.43 -8.09 5.32
N SER A 12 10.71 -8.10 5.69
CA SER A 12 11.58 -6.90 5.65
C SER A 12 12.15 -6.58 4.26
N ARG A 13 11.97 -7.46 3.27
CA ARG A 13 12.63 -7.38 1.95
C ARG A 13 12.21 -6.20 1.08
N GLY A 14 11.10 -5.52 1.39
CA GLY A 14 10.68 -4.37 0.62
C GLY A 14 9.37 -3.77 1.08
N ARG A 15 9.29 -2.44 1.04
CA ARG A 15 8.08 -1.70 1.37
C ARG A 15 7.10 -1.79 0.21
N THR A 16 5.91 -2.32 0.46
CA THR A 16 4.83 -2.35 -0.55
C THR A 16 4.13 -1.00 -0.68
N HIS A 17 3.96 -0.29 0.44
CA HIS A 17 3.25 0.99 0.52
C HIS A 17 4.18 2.15 0.91
N ILE A 18 4.07 3.25 0.16
CA ILE A 18 4.74 4.53 0.42
C ILE A 18 3.73 5.67 0.60
N ARG A 19 4.21 6.86 0.96
CA ARG A 19 3.39 8.07 1.01
C ARG A 19 2.82 8.36 -0.38
N CYS A 20 1.50 8.59 -0.42
CA CYS A 20 0.79 8.95 -1.62
C CYS A 20 1.01 10.43 -1.94
N ARG A 21 1.37 10.74 -3.19
CA ARG A 21 1.55 12.13 -3.67
C ARG A 21 0.26 12.95 -3.67
N ARG A 22 -0.92 12.32 -3.72
CA ARG A 22 -2.23 13.02 -3.73
C ARG A 22 -2.77 13.32 -2.33
N CYS A 23 -2.76 12.32 -1.42
CA CYS A 23 -3.42 12.44 -0.11
C CYS A 23 -2.48 12.36 1.10
N GLY A 24 -1.16 12.24 0.89
CA GLY A 24 -0.15 12.17 1.97
C GLY A 24 -0.12 10.87 2.79
N ARG A 25 -1.18 10.05 2.77
CA ARG A 25 -1.25 8.77 3.51
C ARG A 25 -0.24 7.74 2.99
N LYS A 26 0.31 6.90 3.88
CA LYS A 26 1.22 5.78 3.53
C LYS A 26 0.47 4.60 2.92
N SER A 27 -0.22 4.83 1.81
CA SER A 27 -1.14 3.87 1.19
C SER A 27 -0.93 3.71 -0.31
N TYR A 28 0.08 4.36 -0.89
CA TYR A 28 0.41 4.20 -2.32
C TYR A 28 1.21 2.93 -2.54
N ASN A 29 0.64 1.97 -3.27
CA ASN A 29 1.28 0.71 -3.60
C ASN A 29 2.24 0.91 -4.79
N ILE A 30 3.54 0.67 -4.58
CA ILE A 30 4.56 0.88 -5.61
C ILE A 30 4.40 -0.14 -6.74
N ARG A 31 4.15 -1.41 -6.41
CA ARG A 31 4.05 -2.50 -7.38
C ARG A 31 2.82 -2.35 -8.27
N LYS A 32 1.68 -1.98 -7.67
CA LYS A 32 0.40 -1.83 -8.37
C LYS A 32 0.13 -0.41 -8.90
N LYS A 33 1.00 0.54 -8.58
CA LYS A 33 0.91 1.95 -9.00
C LYS A 33 -0.43 2.64 -8.66
N TYR A 34 -1.04 2.30 -7.52
CA TYR A 34 -2.24 2.99 -7.04
C TYR A 34 -2.29 3.18 -5.53
N CYS A 35 -3.02 4.19 -5.07
CA CYS A 35 -3.29 4.45 -3.67
C CYS A 35 -4.54 3.73 -3.19
N ALA A 36 -4.38 2.89 -2.16
CA ALA A 36 -5.50 2.16 -1.55
C ALA A 36 -6.49 3.11 -0.84
N ALA A 37 -6.01 4.22 -0.28
CA ALA A 37 -6.84 5.16 0.47
C ALA A 37 -7.64 6.09 -0.43
N CYS A 38 -6.98 6.87 -1.29
CA CYS A 38 -7.65 7.92 -2.07
C CYS A 38 -7.93 7.55 -3.53
N GLY A 39 -7.53 6.36 -3.99
CA GLY A 39 -7.73 5.91 -5.37
C GLY A 39 -6.76 6.51 -6.41
N PHE A 40 -5.80 7.34 -5.99
CA PHE A 40 -4.78 7.93 -6.88
C PHE A 40 -4.06 6.87 -7.73
N GLY A 41 -3.97 7.07 -9.04
CA GLY A 41 -3.41 6.12 -10.01
C GLY A 41 -4.44 5.12 -10.59
N ARG A 42 -5.60 4.96 -9.94
CA ARG A 42 -6.69 4.10 -10.42
C ARG A 42 -7.94 4.89 -10.80
N SER A 43 -8.18 6.04 -10.16
CA SER A 43 -9.27 6.95 -10.51
C SER A 43 -8.82 8.41 -10.39
N SER A 44 -9.40 9.26 -11.24
CA SER A 44 -9.25 10.71 -11.15
C SER A 44 -9.98 11.28 -9.93
N LYS A 45 -11.11 10.67 -9.53
CA LYS A 45 -11.89 11.08 -8.36
C LYS A 45 -11.25 10.58 -7.06
N LEU A 46 -11.48 11.31 -5.97
CA LEU A 46 -11.13 10.85 -4.63
C LEU A 46 -12.01 9.66 -4.26
N ARG A 47 -11.37 8.60 -3.79
CA ARG A 47 -12.06 7.44 -3.24
C ARG A 47 -12.67 7.83 -1.89
N HIS A 48 -13.98 8.03 -1.87
CA HIS A 48 -14.77 8.13 -0.66
C HIS A 48 -15.40 6.77 -0.40
N HIS A 49 -15.08 6.19 0.75
CA HIS A 49 -15.90 5.13 1.32
C HIS A 49 -16.81 5.85 2.31
N VAL A 50 -18.11 5.86 2.00
CA VAL A 50 -19.14 6.22 2.98
C VAL A 50 -19.18 5.13 4.03
#